data_AF-A0A943IVT2-F1
#
_entry.id   AF-A0A943IVT2-F1
#
_cell.length_a   1.000
_cell.length_b   1.000
_cell.length_c   1.000
_cell.angle_alpha   90.00
_cell.angle_beta   90.00
_cell.angle_gamma   90.00
#
_symmetry.space_group_name_H-M   'P 1'
#
loop_
_entity.id
_entity.type
_entity.pdbx_description
1 polymer ?
#
loop_
_entity_poly.entity_id
_entity_poly.type
_entity_poly.pdbx_seq_one_letter_code
_entity_poly.pdbx_strand_id
1 'polypeptide(L)'
;MDIYNQILDENELKYHKINDEIFKEVLTEFFEKVDSSYEIRSDMDYTDKFLVLLNEYIYHSNYIVPFYEILNKYHYNMKQEIKDAIFELGNLRKTSRNSKLIKKLLNSPVIQDISLKERKKYEIYSEKYGTFSFELASKYFRKNSELKDYISSTVLAQECHSHAYYMSKIFKDYYAITSLCRYYFKGNYYHSYTYDKDSNLIFDLCSNAVFIKDEFDDLFETNEILVVKNKDLEEQLSIADFNSIQPESRRKLLRLALLKQSLNLEPDKNLDKKVYTKTIHK
;
A
#
# COMPACT_ATOMS: atom_id res chain seq x y z
N MET A 1 20.14 18.15 9.84
CA MET A 1 19.27 17.00 9.52
C MET A 1 18.64 17.31 8.19
N ASP A 2 18.79 16.42 7.19
CA ASP A 2 18.27 16.61 5.83
C ASP A 2 16.76 16.90 5.88
N ILE A 3 16.28 17.92 5.16
CA ILE A 3 14.86 18.32 5.13
C ILE A 3 13.96 17.15 4.70
N TYR A 4 14.48 16.27 3.84
CA TYR A 4 13.75 15.05 3.44
C TYR A 4 13.61 14.05 4.58
N ASN A 5 14.63 13.90 5.43
CA ASN A 5 14.54 13.06 6.63
C ASN A 5 13.54 13.64 7.64
N GLN A 6 13.50 14.98 7.78
CA GLN A 6 12.50 15.63 8.64
C GLN A 6 11.08 15.38 8.14
N ILE A 7 10.83 15.53 6.83
CA ILE A 7 9.51 15.27 6.24
C ILE A 7 9.12 13.79 6.38
N LEU A 8 10.06 12.86 6.14
CA LEU A 8 9.83 11.43 6.36
C LEU A 8 9.54 11.11 7.82
N ASP A 9 10.27 11.71 8.75
CA ASP A 9 10.06 11.54 10.18
C ASP A 9 8.68 12.05 10.60
N GLU A 10 8.27 13.22 10.12
CA GLU A 10 6.99 13.83 10.47
C GLU A 10 5.78 13.08 9.89
N ASN A 11 5.92 12.51 8.69
CA ASN A 11 4.79 11.96 7.94
C ASN A 11 4.69 10.43 7.95
N GLU A 12 5.79 9.69 8.14
CA GLU A 12 5.78 8.22 8.12
C GLU A 12 6.53 7.61 9.32
N LEU A 13 7.81 7.90 9.53
CA LEU A 13 8.65 7.14 10.47
C LEU A 13 8.21 7.31 11.93
N LYS A 14 7.70 8.49 12.31
CA LYS A 14 7.04 8.70 13.61
C LYS A 14 5.83 7.78 13.76
N TYR A 15 5.00 7.67 12.73
CA TYR A 15 3.79 6.86 12.80
C TYR A 15 4.12 5.37 12.77
N HIS A 16 5.15 4.94 12.04
CA HIS A 16 5.66 3.58 12.13
C HIS A 16 5.95 3.21 13.60
N LYS A 17 6.73 4.04 14.32
CA LYS A 17 7.03 3.82 15.75
C LYS A 17 5.78 3.81 16.62
N ILE A 18 4.84 4.74 16.39
CA ILE A 18 3.58 4.79 17.14
C ILE A 18 2.73 3.54 16.91
N ASN A 19 2.61 3.07 15.67
CA ASN A 19 1.84 1.86 15.35
C ASN A 19 2.50 0.62 15.94
N ASP A 20 3.84 0.52 15.91
CA ASP A 20 4.57 -0.61 16.50
C ASP A 20 4.37 -0.71 18.03
N GLU A 21 4.40 0.42 18.75
CA GLU A 21 4.06 0.42 20.19
C GLU A 21 2.59 0.09 20.45
N ILE A 22 1.66 0.53 19.59
CA ILE A 22 0.25 0.12 19.71
C ILE A 22 0.10 -1.39 19.49
N PHE A 23 0.80 -1.96 18.49
CA PHE A 23 0.79 -3.41 18.26
C PHE A 23 1.32 -4.17 19.47
N LYS A 24 2.41 -3.68 20.09
CA LYS A 24 2.92 -4.24 21.34
C LYS A 24 1.86 -4.25 22.44
N GLU A 25 1.17 -3.14 22.66
CA GLU A 25 0.11 -3.05 23.67
C GLU A 25 -1.06 -4.01 23.37
N VAL A 26 -1.50 -4.08 22.11
CA VAL A 26 -2.54 -5.02 21.65
C VAL A 26 -2.13 -6.46 21.94
N LEU A 27 -0.90 -6.83 21.60
CA LEU A 27 -0.38 -8.17 21.79
C LEU A 27 -0.27 -8.51 23.28
N THR A 28 0.26 -7.60 24.10
CA THR A 28 0.33 -7.77 25.56
C THR A 28 -1.06 -7.99 26.16
N GLU A 29 -2.03 -7.13 25.85
CA GLU A 29 -3.40 -7.26 26.36
C GLU A 29 -4.07 -8.56 25.89
N PHE A 30 -3.80 -8.99 24.66
CA PHE A 30 -4.33 -10.25 24.14
C PHE A 30 -3.80 -11.46 24.92
N PHE A 31 -2.49 -11.58 25.12
CA PHE A 31 -1.91 -12.73 25.84
C PHE A 31 -2.23 -12.73 27.33
N GLU A 32 -2.42 -11.57 27.95
CA GLU A 32 -2.94 -11.48 29.33
C GLU A 32 -4.36 -12.03 29.45
N LYS A 33 -5.20 -11.82 28.44
CA LYS A 33 -6.62 -12.22 28.44
C LYS A 33 -6.85 -13.67 28.00
N VAL A 34 -6.02 -14.18 27.09
CA VAL A 34 -6.42 -15.32 26.25
C VAL A 34 -5.46 -16.51 26.34
N ASP A 35 -4.15 -16.29 26.22
CA ASP A 35 -3.20 -17.40 26.13
C ASP A 35 -1.75 -16.97 26.44
N SER A 36 -1.31 -17.14 27.68
CA SER A 36 0.08 -16.83 28.05
C SER A 36 1.11 -17.81 27.50
N SER A 37 0.71 -18.86 26.78
CA SER A 37 1.60 -19.94 26.31
C SER A 37 2.08 -19.79 24.86
N TYR A 38 1.48 -18.87 24.09
CA TYR A 38 1.92 -18.61 22.72
C TYR A 38 3.19 -17.74 22.72
N GLU A 39 4.33 -18.37 22.45
CA GLU A 39 5.61 -17.67 22.31
C GLU A 39 5.74 -17.03 20.92
N ILE A 40 5.76 -15.71 20.88
CA ILE A 40 6.12 -14.99 19.66
C ILE A 40 7.66 -14.95 19.51
N ARG A 41 8.16 -15.19 18.29
CA ARG A 41 9.60 -15.07 17.99
C ARG A 41 10.13 -13.69 18.38
N SER A 42 11.22 -13.65 19.14
CA SER A 42 11.68 -12.43 19.80
C SER A 42 12.33 -11.40 18.85
N ASP A 43 12.81 -11.81 17.68
CA ASP A 43 13.66 -11.04 16.76
C ASP A 43 12.90 -10.19 15.73
N MET A 44 11.56 -10.23 15.72
CA MET A 44 10.72 -9.46 14.80
C MET A 44 10.20 -8.17 15.44
N ASP A 45 9.90 -7.14 14.63
CA ASP A 45 9.14 -5.97 15.10
C ASP A 45 7.70 -6.37 15.46
N TYR A 46 6.97 -5.53 16.20
CA TYR A 46 5.65 -5.89 16.70
C TYR A 46 4.60 -5.95 15.58
N THR A 47 4.81 -5.24 14.48
CA THR A 47 3.95 -5.31 13.29
C THR A 47 4.03 -6.69 12.64
N ASP A 48 5.23 -7.22 12.40
CA ASP A 48 5.44 -8.56 11.84
C ASP A 48 4.91 -9.63 12.80
N LYS A 49 5.16 -9.48 14.10
CA LYS A 49 4.61 -10.35 15.14
C LYS A 49 3.09 -10.39 15.12
N PHE A 50 2.45 -9.22 14.98
CA PHE A 50 1.00 -9.11 14.84
C PHE A 50 0.51 -9.85 13.60
N LEU A 51 1.14 -9.64 12.44
CA LEU A 51 0.74 -10.28 11.19
C LEU A 51 0.89 -11.80 11.25
N VAL A 52 1.94 -12.32 11.88
CA VAL A 52 2.14 -13.75 12.12
C VAL A 52 1.05 -14.30 13.04
N LEU A 53 0.80 -13.65 14.19
CA LEU A 53 -0.25 -14.07 15.12
C LEU A 53 -1.62 -14.10 14.44
N LEU A 54 -1.97 -13.03 13.73
CA LEU A 54 -3.25 -12.90 13.02
C LEU A 54 -3.42 -14.04 12.01
N ASN A 55 -2.41 -14.27 11.18
CA ASN A 55 -2.48 -15.21 10.07
C ASN A 55 -2.33 -16.67 10.46
N GLU A 56 -1.48 -16.98 11.43
CA GLU A 56 -1.18 -18.36 11.81
C GLU A 56 -2.06 -18.87 12.95
N TYR A 57 -2.62 -17.97 13.76
CA TYR A 57 -3.37 -18.33 14.96
C TYR A 57 -4.79 -17.75 15.02
N ILE A 58 -4.94 -16.43 14.96
CA ILE A 58 -6.25 -15.79 15.20
C ILE A 58 -7.29 -16.26 14.19
N TYR A 59 -6.98 -16.22 12.89
CA TYR A 59 -7.88 -16.71 11.84
C TYR A 59 -8.18 -18.21 11.90
N HIS A 60 -7.57 -18.97 12.80
CA HIS A 60 -7.77 -20.41 12.96
C HIS A 60 -8.28 -20.79 14.35
N SER A 61 -8.57 -19.81 15.21
CA SER A 61 -8.92 -20.02 16.62
C SER A 61 -10.28 -19.42 16.96
N ASN A 62 -10.79 -19.76 18.16
CA ASN A 62 -11.99 -19.16 18.72
C ASN A 62 -11.73 -17.75 19.29
N TYR A 63 -10.51 -17.21 19.13
CA TYR A 63 -10.08 -15.94 19.72
C TYR A 63 -10.27 -14.74 18.79
N ILE A 64 -10.91 -14.94 17.64
CA ILE A 64 -11.12 -13.87 16.68
C ILE A 64 -11.92 -12.71 17.26
N VAL A 65 -13.06 -12.99 17.89
CA VAL A 65 -13.91 -11.95 18.50
C VAL A 65 -13.15 -11.16 19.57
N PRO A 66 -12.56 -11.77 20.62
CA PRO A 66 -11.84 -11.02 21.63
C PRO A 66 -10.61 -10.28 21.07
N PHE A 67 -9.95 -10.80 20.04
CA PHE A 67 -8.84 -10.12 19.39
C PHE A 67 -9.28 -8.82 18.70
N TYR A 68 -10.36 -8.86 17.92
CA TYR A 68 -10.87 -7.65 17.26
C TYR A 68 -11.54 -6.66 18.23
N GLU A 69 -12.05 -7.11 19.37
CA GLU A 69 -12.47 -6.22 20.46
C GLU A 69 -11.29 -5.40 21.01
N ILE A 70 -10.14 -6.04 21.21
CA ILE A 70 -8.91 -5.35 21.62
C ILE A 70 -8.46 -4.39 20.51
N LEU A 71 -8.40 -4.82 19.24
CA LEU A 71 -8.06 -3.92 18.13
C LEU A 71 -8.97 -2.69 18.04
N ASN A 72 -10.27 -2.86 18.26
CA ASN A 72 -11.24 -1.76 18.26
C ASN A 72 -10.98 -0.75 19.37
N LYS A 73 -10.58 -1.20 20.57
CA LYS A 73 -10.19 -0.32 21.69
C LYS A 73 -9.02 0.60 21.30
N TYR A 74 -8.14 0.12 20.44
CA TYR A 74 -6.99 0.87 19.92
C TYR A 74 -7.28 1.66 18.63
N HIS A 75 -8.55 1.72 18.19
CA HIS A 75 -8.98 2.41 16.98
C HIS A 75 -8.35 1.86 15.69
N TYR A 76 -8.28 0.54 15.57
CA TYR A 76 -7.82 -0.14 14.37
C TYR A 76 -8.60 0.26 13.11
N ASN A 77 -7.86 0.52 12.03
CA ASN A 77 -8.40 0.77 10.72
C ASN A 77 -8.87 -0.55 10.09
N MET A 78 -10.16 -0.84 10.26
CA MET A 78 -10.78 -2.07 9.73
C MET A 78 -10.73 -2.18 8.20
N LYS A 79 -10.53 -1.10 7.43
CA LYS A 79 -10.30 -1.21 5.96
C LYS A 79 -8.99 -1.94 5.65
N GLN A 80 -8.04 -1.97 6.59
CA GLN A 80 -6.78 -2.67 6.43
C GLN A 80 -6.95 -4.18 6.24
N GLU A 81 -8.00 -4.78 6.81
CA GLU A 81 -8.36 -6.18 6.57
C GLU A 81 -8.59 -6.48 5.10
N ILE A 82 -9.26 -5.56 4.39
CA ILE A 82 -9.54 -5.68 2.96
C ILE A 82 -8.24 -5.48 2.17
N LYS A 83 -7.41 -4.50 2.56
CA LYS A 83 -6.10 -4.24 1.93
C LYS A 83 -5.17 -5.46 2.04
N ASP A 84 -5.08 -6.06 3.22
CA ASP A 84 -4.25 -7.24 3.47
C ASP A 84 -4.77 -8.47 2.72
N ALA A 85 -6.10 -8.65 2.67
CA ALA A 85 -6.73 -9.69 1.86
C ALA A 85 -6.38 -9.55 0.37
N ILE A 86 -6.44 -8.33 -0.18
CA ILE A 86 -6.05 -8.03 -1.56
C ILE A 86 -4.57 -8.35 -1.78
N PHE A 87 -3.69 -7.91 -0.87
CA PHE A 87 -2.26 -8.17 -0.95
C PHE A 87 -1.94 -9.67 -0.95
N GLU A 88 -2.56 -10.45 -0.07
CA GLU A 88 -2.37 -11.91 0.01
C GLU A 88 -2.92 -12.63 -1.23
N LEU A 89 -4.12 -12.28 -1.68
CA LEU A 89 -4.75 -12.88 -2.87
C LEU A 89 -3.98 -12.52 -4.15
N GLY A 90 -3.50 -11.28 -4.24
CA GLY A 90 -2.72 -10.75 -5.34
C GLY A 90 -1.36 -11.44 -5.49
N ASN A 91 -0.68 -11.68 -4.36
CA ASN A 91 0.65 -12.30 -4.33
C ASN A 91 0.61 -13.83 -4.21
N LEU A 92 -0.56 -14.46 -4.34
CA LEU A 92 -0.68 -15.91 -4.30
C LEU A 92 0.01 -16.57 -5.50
N ARG A 93 1.11 -17.31 -5.23
CA ARG A 93 1.91 -18.03 -6.27
C ARG A 93 1.06 -18.86 -7.23
N LYS A 94 -0.01 -19.49 -6.73
CA LYS A 94 -0.95 -20.28 -7.53
C LYS A 94 -2.38 -19.83 -7.26
N THR A 95 -2.88 -18.92 -8.09
CA THR A 95 -4.29 -18.45 -8.07
C THR A 95 -5.33 -19.57 -8.01
N SER A 96 -5.05 -20.74 -8.59
CA SER A 96 -5.93 -21.91 -8.52
C SER A 96 -5.99 -22.60 -7.15
N ARG A 97 -5.15 -22.19 -6.19
CA ARG A 97 -5.08 -22.70 -4.82
C ARG A 97 -5.51 -21.63 -3.80
N ASN A 98 -6.46 -20.78 -4.18
CA ASN A 98 -6.95 -19.69 -3.34
C ASN A 98 -7.98 -20.12 -2.29
N SER A 99 -8.61 -21.29 -2.41
CA SER A 99 -9.73 -21.70 -1.54
C SER A 99 -9.38 -21.75 -0.05
N LYS A 100 -8.20 -22.27 0.33
CA LYS A 100 -7.75 -22.27 1.74
C LYS A 100 -7.51 -20.85 2.25
N LEU A 101 -6.90 -20.01 1.44
CA LEU A 101 -6.65 -18.61 1.77
C LEU A 101 -7.96 -17.83 1.93
N ILE A 102 -8.90 -17.97 0.98
CA ILE A 102 -10.22 -17.34 1.05
C ILE A 102 -10.94 -17.76 2.33
N LYS A 103 -10.99 -19.06 2.65
CA LYS A 103 -11.61 -19.54 3.90
C LYS A 103 -10.97 -18.91 5.15
N LYS A 104 -9.65 -18.67 5.14
CA LYS A 104 -8.95 -17.98 6.22
C LYS A 104 -9.38 -16.52 6.32
N LEU A 105 -9.35 -15.80 5.20
CA LEU A 105 -9.67 -14.36 5.13
C LEU A 105 -11.13 -14.06 5.49
N LEU A 106 -12.06 -14.98 5.19
CA LEU A 106 -13.47 -14.89 5.59
C LEU A 106 -13.71 -14.99 7.10
N ASN A 107 -12.68 -15.31 7.90
CA ASN A 107 -12.80 -15.22 9.35
C ASN A 107 -12.72 -13.77 9.84
N SER A 108 -12.11 -12.86 9.07
CA SER A 108 -12.11 -11.42 9.40
C SER A 108 -13.55 -10.92 9.60
N PRO A 109 -13.85 -10.16 10.67
CA PRO A 109 -15.21 -9.65 10.91
C PRO A 109 -15.66 -8.62 9.87
N VAL A 110 -14.74 -8.14 9.03
CA VAL A 110 -14.99 -7.11 8.01
C VAL A 110 -15.36 -7.72 6.66
N ILE A 111 -14.99 -8.97 6.40
CA ILE A 111 -15.10 -9.59 5.07
C ILE A 111 -16.17 -10.68 5.09
N GLN A 112 -17.29 -10.43 4.42
CA GLN A 112 -18.42 -11.38 4.37
C GLN A 112 -18.35 -12.33 3.18
N ASP A 113 -17.79 -11.89 2.06
CA ASP A 113 -17.60 -12.77 0.89
C ASP A 113 -16.34 -12.39 0.09
N ILE A 114 -15.74 -13.40 -0.54
CA ILE A 114 -14.65 -13.23 -1.51
C ILE A 114 -14.96 -14.15 -2.68
N SER A 115 -15.25 -13.55 -3.85
CA SER A 115 -15.54 -14.29 -5.06
C SER A 115 -14.50 -14.06 -6.14
N LEU A 116 -14.19 -15.11 -6.90
CA LEU A 116 -13.37 -15.02 -8.10
C LEU A 116 -14.30 -15.07 -9.32
N LYS A 117 -14.49 -13.93 -9.98
CA LYS A 117 -15.30 -13.81 -11.19
C LYS A 117 -14.50 -14.24 -12.43
N GLU A 118 -15.17 -14.19 -13.58
CA GLU A 118 -14.53 -14.38 -14.87
C GLU A 118 -13.31 -13.45 -15.04
N ARG A 119 -12.33 -13.89 -15.85
CA ARG A 119 -11.05 -13.19 -16.06
C ARG A 119 -10.15 -13.06 -14.81
N LYS A 120 -10.46 -13.77 -13.73
CA LYS A 120 -9.69 -13.74 -12.47
C LYS A 120 -9.74 -12.38 -11.78
N LYS A 121 -10.87 -11.68 -11.92
CA LYS A 121 -11.21 -10.52 -11.11
C LYS A 121 -11.69 -11.01 -9.75
N TYR A 122 -11.05 -10.56 -8.68
CA TYR A 122 -11.51 -10.78 -7.32
C TYR A 122 -12.52 -9.69 -6.95
N GLU A 123 -13.53 -10.08 -6.20
CA GLU A 123 -14.46 -9.17 -5.52
C GLU A 123 -14.48 -9.55 -4.04
N ILE A 124 -14.25 -8.56 -3.18
CA ILE A 124 -14.32 -8.68 -1.73
C ILE A 124 -15.52 -7.84 -1.28
N TYR A 125 -16.51 -8.49 -0.67
CA TYR A 125 -17.68 -7.84 -0.13
C TYR A 125 -17.53 -7.61 1.37
N SER A 126 -17.71 -6.36 1.78
CA SER A 126 -17.87 -5.93 3.16
C SER A 126 -19.22 -5.25 3.32
N GLU A 127 -20.04 -5.70 4.26
CA GLU A 127 -21.31 -5.05 4.56
C GLU A 127 -21.11 -3.59 5.02
N LYS A 128 -19.99 -3.33 5.73
CA LYS A 128 -19.67 -2.01 6.27
C LYS A 128 -19.03 -1.06 5.26
N TYR A 129 -18.19 -1.59 4.36
CA TYR A 129 -17.35 -0.79 3.47
C TYR A 129 -17.70 -0.92 1.98
N GLY A 130 -18.66 -1.77 1.63
CA GLY A 130 -19.05 -2.02 0.25
C GLY A 130 -18.20 -3.11 -0.41
N THR A 131 -18.26 -3.13 -1.75
CA THR A 131 -17.56 -4.13 -2.57
C THR A 131 -16.31 -3.51 -3.18
N PHE A 132 -15.18 -4.18 -3.02
CA PHE A 132 -13.91 -3.80 -3.63
C PHE A 132 -13.50 -4.85 -4.65
N SER A 133 -13.05 -4.39 -5.81
CA SER A 133 -12.76 -5.29 -6.92
C SER A 133 -11.38 -5.04 -7.52
N PHE A 134 -10.68 -6.12 -7.87
CA PHE A 134 -9.37 -6.01 -8.50
C PHE A 134 -9.07 -7.14 -9.47
N GLU A 135 -8.38 -6.83 -10.56
CA GLU A 135 -7.78 -7.81 -11.46
C GLU A 135 -6.30 -8.00 -11.11
N LEU A 136 -5.77 -9.20 -11.30
CA LEU A 136 -4.34 -9.44 -11.13
C LEU A 136 -3.52 -8.74 -12.23
N ALA A 137 -2.54 -7.93 -11.85
CA ALA A 137 -1.65 -7.25 -12.80
C ALA A 137 -0.91 -8.24 -13.70
N SER A 138 -0.48 -9.38 -13.15
CA SER A 138 0.08 -10.52 -13.91
C SER A 138 -0.82 -11.08 -15.02
N LYS A 139 -2.14 -10.87 -14.93
CA LYS A 139 -3.12 -11.30 -15.94
C LYS A 139 -3.45 -10.19 -16.90
N TYR A 140 -3.66 -8.98 -16.39
CA TYR A 140 -3.87 -7.78 -17.19
C TYR A 140 -2.72 -7.59 -18.21
N PHE A 141 -1.48 -7.67 -17.74
CA PHE A 141 -0.29 -7.46 -18.57
C PHE A 141 0.25 -8.73 -19.25
N ARG A 142 -0.51 -9.82 -19.33
CA ARG A 142 -0.03 -11.10 -19.91
C ARG A 142 0.51 -11.01 -21.34
N LYS A 143 0.09 -9.98 -22.10
CA LYS A 143 0.52 -9.72 -23.49
C LYS A 143 1.69 -8.74 -23.59
N ASN A 144 2.05 -8.04 -22.51
CA ASN A 144 3.23 -7.21 -22.43
C ASN A 144 4.38 -8.09 -21.93
N SER A 145 5.28 -8.50 -22.82
CA SER A 145 6.37 -9.44 -22.48
C SER A 145 7.30 -8.90 -21.39
N GLU A 146 7.66 -7.62 -21.48
CA GLU A 146 8.55 -6.97 -20.51
C GLU A 146 7.95 -6.98 -19.10
N LEU A 147 6.70 -6.54 -18.94
CA LEU A 147 6.04 -6.56 -17.64
C LEU A 147 5.76 -7.97 -17.13
N LYS A 148 5.38 -8.89 -18.02
CA LYS A 148 5.14 -10.27 -17.65
C LYS A 148 6.39 -10.89 -17.03
N ASP A 149 7.54 -10.67 -17.67
CA ASP A 149 8.83 -11.19 -17.19
C ASP A 149 9.21 -10.53 -15.87
N TYR A 150 9.07 -9.20 -15.76
CA TYR A 150 9.28 -8.46 -14.52
C TYR A 150 8.45 -8.99 -13.35
N ILE A 151 7.13 -9.08 -13.53
CA ILE A 151 6.17 -9.57 -12.52
C ILE A 151 6.47 -11.02 -12.12
N SER A 152 6.92 -11.85 -13.05
CA SER A 152 7.21 -13.27 -12.79
C SER A 152 8.53 -13.53 -12.07
N SER A 153 9.51 -12.64 -12.24
CA SER A 153 10.89 -12.80 -11.73
C SER A 153 11.19 -11.96 -10.49
N THR A 154 10.31 -11.02 -10.15
CA THR A 154 10.49 -10.09 -9.04
C THR A 154 9.60 -10.48 -7.86
N VAL A 155 10.15 -10.37 -6.64
CA VAL A 155 9.31 -10.37 -5.43
C VAL A 155 8.61 -9.02 -5.38
N LEU A 156 7.31 -9.04 -5.69
CA LEU A 156 6.49 -7.83 -5.76
C LEU A 156 6.13 -7.25 -4.39
N ALA A 157 6.14 -8.08 -3.34
CA ALA A 157 5.89 -7.60 -1.99
C ALA A 157 6.91 -6.51 -1.61
N GLN A 158 6.40 -5.37 -1.13
CA GLN A 158 7.16 -4.18 -0.74
C GLN A 158 7.65 -3.34 -1.95
N GLU A 159 8.55 -2.38 -1.75
CA GLU A 159 9.21 -1.64 -2.85
C GLU A 159 8.27 -0.91 -3.85
N CYS A 160 7.08 -0.49 -3.40
CA CYS A 160 6.07 0.18 -4.26
C CYS A 160 6.63 1.35 -5.10
N HIS A 161 7.53 2.16 -4.54
CA HIS A 161 8.22 3.25 -5.26
C HIS A 161 9.09 2.74 -6.43
N SER A 162 9.79 1.62 -6.24
CA SER A 162 10.62 1.01 -7.28
C SER A 162 9.74 0.47 -8.41
N HIS A 163 8.63 -0.18 -8.07
CA HIS A 163 7.70 -0.74 -9.05
C HIS A 163 7.01 0.34 -9.90
N ALA A 164 6.51 1.41 -9.26
CA ALA A 164 5.91 2.52 -9.99
C ALA A 164 6.94 3.24 -10.88
N TYR A 165 8.19 3.38 -10.42
CA TYR A 165 9.26 3.92 -11.26
C TYR A 165 9.56 3.01 -12.46
N TYR A 166 9.57 1.69 -12.28
CA TYR A 166 9.75 0.75 -13.39
C TYR A 166 8.63 0.89 -14.44
N MET A 167 7.37 0.93 -14.00
CA MET A 167 6.21 1.16 -14.88
C MET A 167 6.33 2.46 -15.70
N SER A 168 6.86 3.53 -15.10
CA SER A 168 7.05 4.82 -15.78
C SER A 168 8.01 4.77 -16.98
N LYS A 169 8.91 3.78 -17.01
CA LYS A 169 9.83 3.57 -18.13
C LYS A 169 9.10 3.01 -19.35
N ILE A 170 8.05 2.21 -19.13
CA ILE A 170 7.31 1.48 -20.16
C ILE A 170 6.13 2.29 -20.67
N PHE A 171 5.31 2.86 -19.78
CA PHE A 171 4.06 3.56 -20.15
C PHE A 171 4.21 5.06 -20.05
N LYS A 172 4.69 5.70 -21.13
CA LYS A 172 4.98 7.14 -21.15
C LYS A 172 3.76 8.05 -20.99
N ASP A 173 2.58 7.57 -21.36
CA ASP A 173 1.35 8.34 -21.25
C ASP A 173 0.62 8.19 -19.90
N TYR A 174 1.04 7.23 -19.08
CA TYR A 174 0.48 7.04 -17.73
C TYR A 174 1.11 8.02 -16.73
N TYR A 175 0.63 7.98 -15.50
CA TYR A 175 1.09 8.83 -14.41
C TYR A 175 1.72 7.99 -13.29
N ALA A 176 2.88 8.42 -12.79
CA ALA A 176 3.44 7.93 -11.55
C ALA A 176 2.90 8.78 -10.40
N ILE A 177 2.30 8.12 -9.41
CA ILE A 177 1.68 8.77 -8.27
C ILE A 177 2.38 8.32 -7.00
N THR A 178 2.59 9.24 -6.07
CA THR A 178 2.93 8.95 -4.67
C THR A 178 1.90 9.62 -3.78
N SER A 179 1.29 8.86 -2.89
CA SER A 179 0.28 9.32 -1.94
C SER A 179 0.68 9.03 -0.51
N LEU A 180 0.13 9.80 0.43
CA LEU A 180 0.00 9.38 1.82
C LEU A 180 -1.28 8.54 1.95
N CYS A 181 -1.15 7.31 2.46
CA CYS A 181 -2.26 6.38 2.67
C CYS A 181 -2.40 6.06 4.15
N ARG A 182 -3.62 5.76 4.62
CA ARG A 182 -3.91 5.52 6.05
C ARG A 182 -3.22 4.25 6.58
N TYR A 183 -2.54 4.36 7.73
CA TYR A 183 -1.93 3.24 8.47
C TYR A 183 -2.95 2.36 9.22
N TYR A 184 -2.47 1.29 9.88
CA TYR A 184 -3.25 0.38 10.73
C TYR A 184 -4.00 1.09 11.87
N PHE A 185 -3.38 2.06 12.57
CA PHE A 185 -4.03 2.78 13.68
C PHE A 185 -3.95 4.28 13.50
N LYS A 186 -2.74 4.84 13.38
CA LYS A 186 -2.51 6.29 13.38
C LYS A 186 -1.61 6.73 12.23
N GLY A 187 -1.92 7.91 11.69
CA GLY A 187 -1.13 8.56 10.66
C GLY A 187 -1.18 7.86 9.30
N ASN A 188 -0.18 8.13 8.48
CA ASN A 188 -0.12 7.70 7.09
C ASN A 188 1.26 7.15 6.71
N TYR A 189 1.34 6.43 5.60
CA TYR A 189 2.58 5.99 4.96
C TYR A 189 2.63 6.42 3.49
N TYR A 190 3.83 6.57 2.94
CA TYR A 190 4.00 6.82 1.52
C TYR A 190 3.77 5.54 0.72
N HIS A 191 2.95 5.64 -0.32
CA HIS A 191 2.71 4.57 -1.26
C HIS A 191 2.75 5.10 -2.68
N SER A 192 3.45 4.40 -3.58
CA SER A 192 3.49 4.76 -5.00
C SER A 192 2.86 3.70 -5.88
N TYR A 193 2.17 4.18 -6.91
CA TYR A 193 1.44 3.37 -7.87
C TYR A 193 1.41 4.07 -9.24
N THR A 194 0.98 3.36 -10.28
CA THR A 194 0.82 3.93 -11.63
C THR A 194 -0.66 4.12 -11.94
N TYR A 195 -1.02 5.24 -12.55
CA TYR A 195 -2.38 5.56 -12.96
C TYR A 195 -2.49 5.74 -14.47
N ASP A 196 -3.38 4.99 -15.11
CA ASP A 196 -3.82 5.24 -16.48
C ASP A 196 -5.13 6.02 -16.46
N LYS A 197 -5.02 7.31 -16.82
CA LYS A 197 -6.14 8.25 -16.86
C LYS A 197 -7.19 7.89 -17.90
N ASP A 198 -6.78 7.29 -19.02
CA ASP A 198 -7.68 7.02 -20.14
C ASP A 198 -8.65 5.87 -19.82
N SER A 199 -8.18 4.88 -19.06
CA SER A 199 -8.98 3.75 -18.61
C SER A 199 -9.51 3.87 -17.17
N ASN A 200 -9.12 4.93 -16.46
CA ASN A 200 -9.39 5.14 -15.03
C ASN A 200 -8.89 3.98 -14.13
N LEU A 201 -7.71 3.45 -14.43
CA LEU A 201 -7.14 2.28 -13.76
C LEU A 201 -5.87 2.60 -12.96
N ILE A 202 -5.81 2.09 -11.74
CA ILE A 202 -4.63 2.11 -10.87
C ILE A 202 -3.94 0.74 -10.96
N PHE A 203 -2.64 0.76 -11.20
CA PHE A 203 -1.76 -0.41 -11.13
C PHE A 203 -0.89 -0.31 -9.87
N ASP A 204 -1.22 -1.12 -8.87
CA ASP A 204 -0.36 -1.35 -7.71
C ASP A 204 0.31 -2.71 -7.86
N LEU A 205 1.55 -2.69 -8.33
CA LEU A 205 2.33 -3.92 -8.49
C LEU A 205 2.73 -4.51 -7.13
N CYS A 206 2.79 -3.73 -6.04
CA CYS A 206 3.11 -4.27 -4.71
C CYS A 206 2.08 -5.32 -4.28
N SER A 207 0.81 -5.05 -4.57
CA SER A 207 -0.30 -5.99 -4.38
C SER A 207 -0.58 -6.86 -5.61
N ASN A 208 0.22 -6.76 -6.69
CA ASN A 208 -0.04 -7.41 -7.98
C ASN A 208 -1.49 -7.18 -8.48
N ALA A 209 -2.00 -5.96 -8.32
CA ALA A 209 -3.41 -5.65 -8.48
C ALA A 209 -3.65 -4.44 -9.39
N VAL A 210 -4.79 -4.50 -10.09
CA VAL A 210 -5.34 -3.45 -10.96
C VAL A 210 -6.71 -3.09 -10.45
N PHE A 211 -6.93 -1.81 -10.17
CA PHE A 211 -8.14 -1.27 -9.56
C PHE A 211 -8.77 -0.20 -10.44
N ILE A 212 -10.07 0.02 -10.24
CA ILE A 212 -10.70 1.29 -10.60
C ILE A 212 -10.20 2.35 -9.62
N LYS A 213 -9.87 3.56 -10.09
CA LYS A 213 -9.29 4.61 -9.24
C LYS A 213 -10.15 4.94 -8.01
N ASP A 214 -11.45 5.13 -8.18
CA ASP A 214 -12.33 5.51 -7.06
C ASP A 214 -12.38 4.43 -5.97
N GLU A 215 -12.38 3.14 -6.35
CA GLU A 215 -12.32 2.02 -5.40
C GLU A 215 -10.99 1.99 -4.65
N PHE A 216 -9.89 2.29 -5.35
CA PHE A 216 -8.55 2.38 -4.74
C PHE A 216 -8.44 3.55 -3.78
N ASP A 217 -8.88 4.74 -4.19
CA ASP A 217 -8.80 5.96 -3.39
C ASP A 217 -9.66 5.86 -2.12
N ASP A 218 -10.88 5.29 -2.21
CA ASP A 218 -11.70 5.05 -1.03
C ASP A 218 -11.04 4.02 -0.10
N LEU A 219 -10.54 2.91 -0.63
CA LEU A 219 -9.96 1.85 0.20
C LEU A 219 -8.67 2.27 0.91
N PHE A 220 -7.78 2.98 0.21
CA PHE A 220 -6.49 3.40 0.71
C PHE A 220 -6.51 4.77 1.41
N GLU A 221 -7.63 5.49 1.29
CA GLU A 221 -7.80 6.87 1.79
C GLU A 221 -6.66 7.75 1.28
N THR A 222 -6.48 7.75 -0.04
CA THR A 222 -5.31 8.37 -0.67
C THR A 222 -5.34 9.89 -0.53
N ASN A 223 -4.19 10.43 -0.12
CA ASN A 223 -3.87 11.84 -0.29
C ASN A 223 -2.67 11.96 -1.22
N GLU A 224 -2.94 12.24 -2.50
CA GLU A 224 -1.89 12.37 -3.52
C GLU A 224 -0.93 13.50 -3.14
N ILE A 225 0.37 13.22 -3.19
CA ILE A 225 1.45 14.15 -2.90
C ILE A 225 2.21 14.49 -4.17
N LEU A 226 2.43 13.48 -5.00
CA LEU A 226 3.10 13.59 -6.27
C LEU A 226 2.21 12.99 -7.36
N VAL A 227 1.96 13.77 -8.40
CA VAL A 227 1.35 13.30 -9.65
C VAL A 227 2.23 13.77 -10.79
N VAL A 228 2.78 12.84 -11.56
CA VAL A 228 3.70 13.15 -12.66
C VAL A 228 3.38 12.27 -13.87
N LYS A 229 3.18 12.88 -15.03
CA LYS A 229 3.08 12.12 -16.28
C LYS A 229 4.43 11.48 -16.58
N ASN A 230 4.44 10.18 -16.88
CA ASN A 230 5.64 9.35 -16.93
C ASN A 230 6.68 9.84 -17.94
N LYS A 231 6.25 10.43 -19.07
CA LYS A 231 7.17 11.04 -20.04
C LYS A 231 7.99 12.22 -19.48
N ASP A 232 7.45 12.94 -18.50
CA ASP A 232 8.06 14.13 -17.90
C ASP A 232 8.84 13.80 -16.62
N LEU A 233 8.84 12.52 -16.19
CA LEU A 233 9.40 12.11 -14.91
C LEU A 233 10.92 12.30 -14.82
N GLU A 234 11.68 11.91 -15.85
CA GLU A 234 13.14 12.05 -15.83
C GLU A 234 13.58 13.52 -15.82
N GLU A 235 12.82 14.42 -16.47
CA GLU A 235 13.03 15.87 -16.39
C GLU A 235 12.80 16.36 -14.95
N GLN A 236 11.68 16.00 -14.33
CA GLN A 236 11.40 16.40 -12.94
C GLN A 236 12.41 15.82 -11.95
N LEU A 237 12.87 14.60 -12.18
CA LEU A 237 13.96 14.00 -11.42
C LEU A 237 15.23 14.84 -11.57
N SER A 238 15.64 15.23 -12.78
CA SER A 238 16.86 16.03 -13.00
C SER A 238 16.87 17.39 -12.29
N ILE A 239 15.69 17.95 -11.98
CA ILE A 239 15.52 19.21 -11.25
C ILE A 239 15.64 19.02 -9.73
N ALA A 240 15.33 17.81 -9.23
CA ALA A 240 15.53 17.50 -7.83
C ALA A 240 17.04 17.44 -7.54
N ASP A 241 17.55 18.38 -6.74
CA ASP A 241 18.95 18.36 -6.32
C ASP A 241 19.20 17.08 -5.50
N PHE A 242 19.89 16.11 -6.11
CA PHE A 242 20.10 14.77 -5.58
C PHE A 242 21.25 14.66 -4.58
N ASN A 243 21.80 15.78 -4.09
CA ASN A 243 22.91 15.82 -3.14
C ASN A 243 22.61 15.20 -1.74
N SER A 244 21.53 14.43 -1.57
CA SER A 244 21.23 13.70 -0.33
C SER A 244 22.03 12.39 -0.21
N ILE A 245 22.60 12.13 0.96
CA ILE A 245 23.46 10.99 1.34
C ILE A 245 22.72 9.62 1.31
N GLN A 246 21.44 9.58 0.96
CA GLN A 246 20.69 8.32 0.91
C GLN A 246 21.02 7.51 -0.37
N PRO A 247 21.04 6.16 -0.35
CA PRO A 247 21.38 5.34 -1.53
C PRO A 247 20.46 5.63 -2.73
N GLU A 248 21.06 6.03 -3.86
CA GLU A 248 20.43 6.70 -5.01
C GLU A 248 19.37 5.91 -5.80
N SER A 249 19.31 4.58 -5.76
CA SER A 249 18.68 3.85 -6.88
C SER A 249 17.25 3.33 -6.67
N ARG A 250 16.68 3.35 -5.44
CA ARG A 250 15.42 2.62 -5.16
C ARG A 250 14.23 3.45 -4.69
N ARG A 251 14.38 4.77 -4.54
CA ARG A 251 13.28 5.63 -4.02
C ARG A 251 13.15 6.96 -4.77
N LYS A 252 13.46 6.98 -6.08
CA LYS A 252 13.37 8.19 -6.92
C LYS A 252 12.01 8.89 -6.81
N LEU A 253 10.91 8.13 -6.89
CA LEU A 253 9.56 8.69 -6.75
C LEU A 253 9.28 9.25 -5.36
N LEU A 254 9.71 8.57 -4.30
CA LEU A 254 9.56 9.08 -2.94
C LEU A 254 10.34 10.38 -2.76
N ARG A 255 11.60 10.44 -3.21
CA ARG A 255 12.42 11.65 -3.13
C ARG A 255 11.77 12.84 -3.83
N LEU A 256 11.24 12.63 -5.04
CA LEU A 256 10.54 13.68 -5.77
C LEU A 256 9.28 14.13 -5.02
N ALA A 257 8.55 13.20 -4.38
CA ALA A 257 7.39 13.54 -3.55
C ALA A 257 7.80 14.38 -2.33
N LEU A 258 8.85 13.98 -1.62
CA LEU A 258 9.39 14.72 -0.46
C LEU A 258 9.87 16.13 -0.85
N LEU A 259 10.51 16.27 -2.01
CA LEU A 259 10.88 17.59 -2.54
C LEU A 259 9.63 18.44 -2.79
N LYS A 260 8.60 17.91 -3.44
CA LYS A 260 7.36 18.68 -3.67
C LYS A 260 6.70 19.12 -2.37
N GLN A 261 6.69 18.25 -1.34
CA GLN A 261 6.22 18.62 -0.01
C GLN A 261 7.09 19.67 0.65
N SER A 262 8.42 19.58 0.57
CA SER A 262 9.31 20.60 1.16
C SER A 262 9.10 21.99 0.57
N LEU A 263 8.63 22.05 -0.69
CA LEU A 263 8.32 23.27 -1.41
C LEU A 263 6.88 23.73 -1.19
N ASN A 264 6.09 23.02 -0.36
CA ASN A 264 4.64 23.21 -0.19
C ASN A 264 3.89 23.28 -1.52
N LEU A 265 4.33 22.51 -2.52
CA LEU A 265 3.65 22.45 -3.79
C LEU A 265 2.46 21.50 -3.66
N GLU A 266 1.25 22.04 -3.75
CA GLU A 266 0.05 21.21 -3.96
C GLU A 266 0.26 20.33 -5.21
N PRO A 267 -0.22 19.08 -5.20
CA PRO A 267 -0.27 18.27 -6.41
C PRO A 267 -1.04 19.04 -7.48
N ASP A 268 -0.54 19.04 -8.72
CA ASP A 268 -1.28 19.66 -9.82
C ASP A 268 -2.53 18.83 -10.14
N LYS A 269 -3.64 19.18 -9.48
CA LYS A 269 -4.96 18.58 -9.71
C LYS A 269 -5.52 18.93 -11.09
N ASN A 270 -4.93 19.91 -11.78
CA ASN A 270 -5.24 20.24 -13.16
C ASN A 270 -4.21 19.58 -14.09
N LEU A 271 -4.44 18.30 -14.36
CA LEU A 271 -3.62 17.37 -15.15
C LEU A 271 -3.18 17.83 -16.56
N ASP A 272 -3.54 19.04 -16.99
CA ASP A 272 -3.37 19.59 -18.35
C ASP A 272 -2.79 21.02 -18.42
N LYS A 273 -2.24 21.62 -17.33
CA LYS A 273 -1.60 22.95 -17.42
C LYS A 273 -0.15 22.98 -16.95
N LYS A 274 0.79 23.02 -17.90
CA LYS A 274 2.17 23.47 -17.68
C LYS A 274 2.19 24.93 -17.22
N VAL A 275 2.26 25.23 -15.92
CA VAL A 275 2.86 26.49 -15.44
C VAL A 275 3.48 26.29 -14.05
N TYR A 276 4.81 26.18 -13.98
CA TYR A 276 5.55 26.46 -12.75
C TYR A 276 5.72 27.98 -12.63
N THR A 277 4.90 28.66 -11.83
CA THR A 277 5.21 30.01 -11.35
C THR A 277 5.84 29.91 -9.97
N LYS A 278 7.13 30.24 -9.89
CA LYS A 278 7.85 30.52 -8.65
C LYS A 278 7.12 31.64 -7.90
N THR A 279 6.48 31.33 -6.78
CA THR A 279 6.12 32.35 -5.79
C THR A 279 7.30 32.46 -4.83
N ILE A 280 8.21 33.40 -5.11
CA ILE A 280 9.21 33.83 -4.12
C ILE A 280 8.50 34.82 -3.21
N HIS A 281 8.23 34.43 -1.97
CA HIS A 281 7.88 35.41 -0.94
C HIS A 281 9.15 36.16 -0.54
N LYS A 282 9.12 37.50 -0.72
CA LYS A 282 10.10 38.44 -0.20
C LYS A 282 9.97 38.59 1.31
#